data_AF-A0A023B4I6-F1
#
_entry.id   AF-A0A023B4I6-F1
#
_cell.length_a   1.000
_cell.length_b   1.000
_cell.length_c   1.000
_cell.angle_alpha   90.00
_cell.angle_beta   90.00
_cell.angle_gamma   90.00
#
_symmetry.space_group_name_H-M   'P 1'
#
loop_
_entity.id
_entity.type
_entity.pdbx_description
1 polymer ?
#
loop_
_entity_poly.entity_id
_entity_poly.type
_entity_poly.pdbx_seq_one_letter_code
_entity_poly.pdbx_strand_id
1 'polypeptide(L)' 'MIGLITQFANELLEPAGRPHFVFEDDAGRVVLRPGILVMVNDTDWEFLGDTTEDKYAHVLQDNDTVQFITTLHGG' A
#
# COMPACT_ATOMS: atom_id res chain seq x y z
N MET A 1 -7.10 8.44 -12.02
CA MET A 1 -5.77 8.16 -11.46
C MET A 1 -6.01 7.32 -10.20
N ILE A 2 -5.81 6.01 -10.30
CA ILE A 2 -6.05 5.06 -9.22
C ILE A 2 -4.71 4.93 -8.51
N GLY A 3 -4.62 5.36 -7.24
CA GLY A 3 -3.33 5.39 -6.52
C GLY A 3 -2.74 3.99 -6.31
N LEU A 4 -1.43 3.93 -6.08
CA LEU A 4 -0.63 2.72 -5.85
C LEU A 4 -1.32 1.70 -4.91
N ILE A 5 -1.94 2.16 -3.81
CA ILE A 5 -2.66 1.28 -2.88
C ILE A 5 -3.84 0.58 -3.52
N THR A 6 -4.64 1.25 -4.35
CA THR A 6 -5.81 0.60 -4.96
C THR A 6 -5.40 -0.40 -6.02
N GLN A 7 -4.32 -0.11 -6.76
CA GLN A 7 -3.79 -1.05 -7.75
C GLN A 7 -3.15 -2.27 -7.07
N PHE A 8 -2.31 -2.05 -6.06
CA PHE A 8 -1.65 -3.12 -5.31
C PHE A 8 -2.60 -3.92 -4.42
N ALA A 9 -3.61 -3.26 -3.84
CA ALA A 9 -4.71 -3.94 -3.18
C ALA A 9 -5.36 -4.92 -4.14
N ASN A 10 -5.82 -4.48 -5.30
CA ASN A 10 -6.50 -5.33 -6.27
C ASN A 10 -5.70 -6.59 -6.67
N GLU A 11 -4.37 -6.53 -6.68
CA GLU A 11 -3.50 -7.68 -6.93
C GLU A 11 -3.32 -8.58 -5.69
N LEU A 12 -3.30 -8.01 -4.48
CA LEU A 12 -3.32 -8.75 -3.18
C LEU A 12 -4.71 -9.29 -2.79
N LEU A 13 -5.77 -8.91 -3.51
CA LEU A 13 -7.16 -9.20 -3.20
C LEU A 13 -7.65 -10.58 -3.65
N GLU A 14 -6.79 -11.44 -4.20
CA GLU A 14 -7.23 -12.83 -4.36
C GLU A 14 -7.66 -13.37 -2.98
N PRO A 15 -8.91 -13.87 -2.85
CA PRO A 15 -9.52 -14.11 -1.54
C PRO A 15 -8.77 -15.10 -0.64
N ALA A 16 -7.83 -15.87 -1.19
CA ALA A 16 -6.97 -16.79 -0.45
C ALA A 16 -5.70 -16.14 0.14
N GLY A 17 -5.33 -14.91 -0.26
CA GLY A 17 -4.05 -14.26 0.07
C GLY A 17 -4.14 -12.88 0.72
N ARG A 18 -5.35 -12.36 0.98
CA ARG A 18 -5.55 -11.00 1.52
C ARG A 18 -4.88 -10.86 2.90
N PRO A 19 -3.90 -9.95 3.07
CA PRO A 19 -3.29 -9.75 4.38
C PRO A 19 -4.30 -9.22 5.40
N HIS A 20 -4.22 -9.67 6.67
CA HIS A 20 -5.17 -9.31 7.75
C HIS A 20 -5.26 -7.81 8.07
N PHE A 21 -4.28 -7.03 7.61
CA PHE A 21 -4.24 -5.58 7.78
C PHE A 21 -4.85 -4.82 6.59
N VAL A 22 -5.39 -5.51 5.59
CA VAL A 22 -6.10 -4.93 4.44
C VAL A 22 -7.59 -5.23 4.60
N PHE A 23 -8.45 -4.21 4.50
CA PHE A 23 -9.90 -4.38 4.59
C PHE A 23 -10.63 -3.48 3.59
N GLU A 24 -11.93 -3.71 3.42
CA GLU A 24 -12.80 -2.89 2.58
C GLU A 24 -13.62 -1.95 3.48
N ASP A 25 -13.66 -0.66 3.15
CA ASP A 25 -14.48 0.32 3.85
C ASP A 25 -15.95 0.28 3.38
N ASP A 26 -16.82 1.03 4.04
CA ASP A 26 -18.26 1.09 3.72
C ASP A 26 -18.56 1.62 2.30
N ALA A 27 -17.57 2.26 1.66
CA ALA A 27 -17.66 2.76 0.29
C ALA A 27 -17.10 1.76 -0.74
N GLY A 28 -16.74 0.54 -0.32
CA GLY A 28 -16.19 -0.50 -1.18
C GLY A 28 -14.71 -0.29 -1.53
N ARG A 29 -13.99 0.57 -0.80
CA ARG A 29 -12.58 0.88 -1.08
C ARG A 29 -11.68 0.01 -0.23
N VAL A 30 -10.58 -0.44 -0.82
CA VAL A 30 -9.55 -1.16 -0.05
C VAL A 30 -8.66 -0.19 0.71
N VAL A 31 -8.54 -0.43 2.01
CA VAL A 31 -7.82 0.41 2.95
C VAL A 31 -6.91 -0.44 3.84
N LEU A 32 -5.77 0.15 4.23
CA LEU A 32 -4.86 -0.45 5.21
C LEU A 32 -5.30 -0.08 6.63
N ARG A 33 -5.07 -0.98 7.59
CA ARG A 33 -5.25 -0.68 9.00
C ARG A 33 -4.34 0.50 9.39
N PRO A 34 -4.84 1.43 10.23
CA PRO A 34 -3.98 2.44 10.83
C PRO A 34 -2.76 1.81 11.52
N GLY A 35 -1.60 2.47 11.41
CA GLY A 35 -0.35 1.97 11.98
C GLY A 35 0.38 0.94 11.12
N ILE A 36 0.05 0.83 9.84
CA ILE A 36 0.86 0.12 8.85
C ILE A 36 1.58 1.16 7.98
N LEU A 37 2.91 1.09 7.95
CA LEU A 37 3.73 1.79 6.96
C LEU A 37 3.93 0.86 5.75
N VAL A 38 3.91 1.44 4.55
CA VAL A 38 4.21 0.74 3.31
C VAL A 38 5.50 1.31 2.74
N MET A 39 6.45 0.44 2.44
CA MET A 39 7.69 0.81 1.77
C MET A 39 7.74 0.12 0.42
N VAL A 40 8.18 0.81 -0.62
CA VAL A 40 8.56 0.19 -1.91
C VAL A 40 10.03 0.47 -2.13
N ASN A 41 10.83 -0.58 -2.35
CA ASN A 41 12.29 -0.48 -2.51
C ASN A 41 12.95 0.36 -1.40
N ASP A 42 12.62 0.04 -0.15
CA ASP A 42 13.11 0.73 1.06
C ASP A 42 12.77 2.22 1.16
N THR A 43 11.85 2.71 0.31
CA THR A 43 11.37 4.11 0.31
C THR A 43 9.92 4.17 0.73
N ASP A 44 9.59 5.16 1.57
CA ASP A 44 8.22 5.39 2.02
C ASP A 44 7.34 5.75 0.82
N TRP A 45 6.29 4.95 0.64
CA TRP A 45 5.39 5.06 -0.50
C TRP A 45 4.70 6.43 -0.62
N GLU A 46 4.54 7.16 0.49
CA GLU A 46 3.94 8.50 0.48
C GLU A 46 4.78 9.55 -0.25
N PHE A 47 6.06 9.24 -0.45
CA PHE A 47 7.03 10.08 -1.14
C PHE A 47 7.43 9.54 -2.51
N LEU A 48 6.82 8.43 -2.96
CA LEU A 48 7.05 7.91 -4.29
C LEU A 48 6.25 8.72 -5.33
N GLY A 49 6.98 9.29 -6.27
CA GLY A 49 6.50 10.18 -7.31
C GLY A 49 7.64 11.10 -7.79
N ASP A 50 7.63 11.47 -9.07
CA ASP A 50 8.69 12.34 -9.63
C ASP A 50 8.61 13.77 -9.10
N THR A 51 7.44 14.17 -8.60
CA THR A 51 7.19 15.52 -8.07
C THR A 51 6.41 15.47 -6.75
N THR A 52 6.43 16.57 -6.00
CA THR A 52 5.62 16.75 -4.78
C THR A 52 4.11 16.72 -5.02
N GLU A 53 3.64 16.92 -6.26
CA GLU A 53 2.24 16.83 -6.64
C GLU A 53 1.84 15.40 -7.03
N ASP A 54 2.82 14.58 -7.44
CA ASP A 54 2.67 13.19 -7.87
C ASP A 54 2.92 12.19 -6.73
N LYS A 55 2.80 12.63 -5.47
CA LYS A 55 2.82 11.71 -4.33
C LYS A 55 1.82 10.57 -4.58
N TYR A 56 2.23 9.33 -4.31
CA TYR A 56 1.44 8.12 -4.53
C TYR A 56 1.23 7.71 -6.01
N ALA A 57 1.91 8.36 -6.96
CA ALA A 57 1.78 8.09 -8.40
C ALA A 57 2.72 6.98 -8.92
N HIS A 58 3.57 6.42 -8.07
CA HIS A 58 4.37 5.26 -8.47
C HIS A 58 3.45 4.13 -8.92
N VAL A 59 3.86 3.45 -9.99
CA VAL A 59 3.19 2.25 -10.50
C VAL A 59 4.19 1.14 -10.27
N LEU A 60 3.79 0.10 -9.54
CA LEU A 60 4.69 -1.03 -9.25
C LEU A 60 5.20 -1.65 -10.54
N GLN A 61 6.49 -1.96 -10.52
CA GLN A 61 7.18 -2.62 -11.61
C GLN A 61 7.62 -4.02 -11.18
N ASP A 62 7.92 -4.87 -12.17
CA ASP A 62 8.53 -6.17 -11.90
C ASP A 62 9.81 -6.00 -11.08
N ASN A 63 9.95 -6.81 -10.04
CA ASN A 63 11.05 -6.80 -9.05
C ASN A 63 11.02 -5.66 -8.03
N ASP A 64 9.97 -4.83 -8.00
CA ASP A 64 9.76 -3.94 -6.85
C ASP A 64 9.56 -4.77 -5.57
N THR A 65 10.24 -4.38 -4.50
CA THR A 65 10.06 -4.99 -3.18
C THR A 65 9.10 -4.16 -2.37
N VAL A 66 7.94 -4.72 -2.01
CA VAL A 66 6.96 -4.06 -1.14
C VAL A 66 7.03 -4.63 0.28
N GLN A 67 7.20 -3.76 1.27
CA GLN A 67 7.28 -4.12 2.67
C GLN A 67 6.15 -3.45 3.46
N PHE A 68 5.56 -4.21 4.38
CA PHE A 68 4.57 -3.71 5.32
C PHE A 68 5.16 -3.73 6.72
N ILE A 69 5.28 -2.56 7.33
CA ILE A 69 5.87 -2.40 8.66
C ILE A 69 4.78 -1.95 9.62
N THR A 70 4.50 -2.75 10.65
CA THR A 70 3.60 -2.35 11.73
C THR A 70 4.31 -1.33 12.62
N THR A 71 3.81 -0.10 12.71
CA THR A 71 4.34 0.92 13.64
C THR A 71 3.82 0.78 15.07
N LEU A 72 2.85 -0.12 15.27
CA LEU A 72 2.45 -0.56 16.60
C LEU A 72 3.58 -1.39 17.22
N HIS A 73 4.36 -0.72 18.07
CA HIS A 73 5.21 -1.36 19.06
C HIS A 73 4.29 -1.97 20.12
N GLY A 74 4.10 -3.29 20.08
CA GLY A 74 3.69 -4.00 21.29
C GLY A 74 4.85 -3.94 22.27
N GLY A 75 4.68 -3.18 23.36
CA GLY A 75 5.50 -3.36 24.56
C GLY A 75 5.23 -4.70 25.21
#